data_AF-A0A4S8HXG7-F1
#
_entry.id   AF-A0A4S8HXG7-F1
#
_cell.length_a   1.000
_cell.length_b   1.000
_cell.length_c   1.000
_cell.angle_alpha   90.00
_cell.angle_beta   90.00
_cell.angle_gamma   90.00
#
_symmetry.space_group_name_H-M   'P 1'
#
loop_
_entity.id
_entity.type
_entity.pdbx_description
1 polymer ?
#
loop_
_entity_poly.entity_id
_entity_poly.type
_entity_poly.pdbx_seq_one_letter_code
_entity_poly.pdbx_strand_id
1 'polypeptide(L)'
;MKKLIASFCIAAAVSCNSNNESGYKKAEDAQDAGTQFIRASLDGDYDKAAFYLFKDSTNVMLFEKQQANYKEMSSKEKSQYKAATIRPVAITGENDSTVQYKYYHTSNPTDTTTLRIVRRQDTWLVDLKSIIKM
;
A
#
# COMPACT_ATOMS: atom_id res chain seq x y z
N MET A 1 63.86 -6.52 -4.48
CA MET A 1 63.26 -5.33 -5.12
C MET A 1 61.77 -5.61 -5.34
N LYS A 2 60.95 -4.64 -4.95
CA LYS A 2 59.49 -4.74 -4.70
C LYS A 2 58.70 -5.19 -5.94
N LYS A 3 57.81 -6.18 -5.79
CA LYS A 3 56.71 -6.43 -6.72
C LYS A 3 55.43 -5.92 -6.04
N LEU A 4 54.89 -4.82 -6.54
CA LEU A 4 53.55 -4.31 -6.19
C LEU A 4 52.63 -4.66 -7.34
N ILE A 5 51.86 -5.73 -7.21
CA ILE A 5 50.70 -5.98 -8.06
C ILE A 5 49.50 -5.49 -7.26
N ALA A 6 49.10 -4.24 -7.50
CA ALA A 6 47.85 -3.70 -6.98
C ALA A 6 46.71 -4.23 -7.84
N SER A 7 46.06 -5.31 -7.39
CA SER A 7 44.79 -5.77 -7.96
C SER A 7 43.67 -5.02 -7.23
N PHE A 8 43.10 -4.03 -7.91
CA PHE A 8 41.98 -3.24 -7.43
C PHE A 8 40.68 -4.04 -7.67
N CYS A 9 40.33 -4.92 -6.72
CA CYS A 9 39.02 -5.53 -6.67
C CYS A 9 38.00 -4.48 -6.21
N ILE A 10 37.27 -3.90 -7.16
CA ILE A 10 36.06 -3.11 -6.89
C ILE A 10 35.00 -4.10 -6.39
N ALA A 11 34.85 -4.19 -5.06
CA ALA A 11 33.72 -4.84 -4.45
C ALA A 11 32.48 -3.97 -4.70
N ALA A 12 31.65 -4.38 -5.66
CA ALA A 12 30.30 -3.87 -5.80
C ALA A 12 29.50 -4.30 -4.57
N ALA A 13 29.34 -3.38 -3.61
CA ALA A 13 28.35 -3.53 -2.55
C ALA A 13 26.96 -3.38 -3.18
N VAL A 14 26.39 -4.49 -3.61
CA VAL A 14 24.98 -4.59 -3.94
C VAL A 14 24.20 -4.50 -2.63
N SER A 15 23.97 -3.28 -2.16
CA SER A 15 23.04 -3.02 -1.06
C SER A 15 21.61 -3.11 -1.59
N CYS A 16 21.14 -4.32 -1.88
CA CYS A 16 19.71 -4.62 -1.88
C CYS A 16 19.27 -4.76 -0.43
N ASN A 17 19.13 -3.64 0.27
CA ASN A 17 18.50 -3.61 1.58
C ASN A 17 17.08 -3.08 1.43
N SER A 18 16.14 -3.98 1.12
CA SER A 18 14.71 -3.68 1.17
C SER A 18 13.90 -4.79 1.84
N ASN A 19 14.55 -5.60 2.70
CA ASN A 19 13.84 -6.37 3.72
C ASN A 19 13.83 -5.56 5.02
N ASN A 20 13.33 -4.33 4.96
CA ASN A 20 12.78 -3.72 6.15
C ASN A 20 11.50 -4.53 6.44
N GLU A 21 11.61 -5.54 7.30
CA GLU A 21 10.46 -5.95 8.12
C GLU A 21 10.07 -4.72 8.94
N SER A 22 9.34 -3.80 8.31
CA SER A 22 8.46 -2.91 9.03
C SER A 22 7.69 -3.82 9.95
N GLY A 23 7.73 -3.61 11.27
CA GLY A 23 7.14 -4.52 12.27
C GLY A 23 5.62 -4.73 12.16
N TYR A 24 5.03 -4.39 11.02
CA TYR A 24 3.69 -4.67 10.56
C TYR A 24 3.55 -6.14 10.14
N LYS A 25 2.43 -6.73 10.55
CA LYS A 25 2.07 -8.10 10.23
C LYS A 25 1.51 -8.17 8.81
N LYS A 26 1.95 -9.17 8.03
CA LYS A 26 1.33 -9.51 6.74
C LYS A 26 -0.17 -9.74 6.91
N ALA A 27 -0.94 -9.35 5.91
CA ALA A 27 -2.38 -9.56 5.92
C ALA A 27 -2.73 -11.05 5.93
N GLU A 28 -3.74 -11.42 6.70
CA GLU A 28 -4.20 -12.81 6.81
C GLU A 28 -4.96 -13.26 5.54
N ASP A 29 -5.69 -12.33 4.94
CA ASP A 29 -6.43 -12.54 3.69
C ASP A 29 -6.54 -11.23 2.88
N ALA A 30 -7.26 -11.28 1.76
CA ALA A 30 -7.46 -10.12 0.90
C ALA A 30 -8.25 -9.00 1.60
N GLN A 31 -9.27 -9.34 2.40
CA GLN A 31 -10.09 -8.36 3.11
C GLN A 31 -9.27 -7.62 4.16
N ASP A 32 -8.42 -8.34 4.90
CA ASP A 32 -7.51 -7.76 5.88
C ASP A 32 -6.51 -6.83 5.18
N ALA A 33 -5.90 -7.25 4.06
CA ALA A 33 -4.99 -6.39 3.30
C ALA A 33 -5.63 -5.05 2.90
N GLY A 34 -6.84 -5.11 2.35
CA GLY A 34 -7.60 -3.91 2.01
C GLY A 34 -7.96 -3.08 3.25
N THR A 35 -8.41 -3.72 4.32
CA THR A 35 -8.81 -3.04 5.56
C THR A 35 -7.62 -2.32 6.21
N GLN A 36 -6.46 -2.96 6.31
CA GLN A 36 -5.25 -2.36 6.86
C GLN A 36 -4.76 -1.19 6.00
N PHE A 37 -4.76 -1.34 4.68
CA PHE A 37 -4.39 -0.27 3.75
C PHE A 37 -5.31 0.95 3.89
N ILE A 38 -6.64 0.73 3.86
CA ILE A 38 -7.63 1.81 3.98
C ILE A 38 -7.49 2.50 5.34
N ARG A 39 -7.39 1.73 6.43
CA ARG A 39 -7.28 2.27 7.79
C ARG A 39 -6.03 3.13 7.93
N ALA A 40 -4.87 2.59 7.54
CA ALA A 40 -3.60 3.31 7.58
C ALA A 40 -3.65 4.60 6.74
N SER A 41 -4.28 4.56 5.56
CA SER A 41 -4.47 5.74 4.71
C SER A 41 -5.35 6.79 5.38
N LEU A 42 -6.46 6.39 6.01
CA LEU A 42 -7.35 7.32 6.73
C LEU A 42 -6.70 7.90 7.99
N ASP A 43 -5.77 7.17 8.63
CA ASP A 43 -5.03 7.64 9.80
C ASP A 43 -3.85 8.57 9.45
N GLY A 44 -3.46 8.59 8.17
CA GLY A 44 -2.26 9.25 7.70
C GLY A 44 -0.97 8.49 8.01
N ASP A 45 -1.06 7.21 8.37
CA ASP A 45 0.08 6.31 8.55
C ASP A 45 0.46 5.70 7.20
N TYR A 46 1.13 6.53 6.39
CA TYR A 46 1.52 6.13 5.03
C TYR A 46 2.66 5.12 5.01
N ASP A 47 3.44 4.98 6.07
CA ASP A 47 4.44 3.92 6.17
C ASP A 47 3.76 2.55 6.31
N LYS A 48 2.73 2.46 7.15
CA LYS A 48 1.89 1.26 7.25
C LYS A 48 1.08 1.03 5.98
N ALA A 49 0.49 2.06 5.37
CA ALA A 49 -0.26 1.89 4.13
C ALA A 49 0.64 1.37 2.99
N ALA A 50 1.88 1.88 2.88
CA ALA A 50 2.86 1.44 1.89
C ALA A 50 3.27 -0.04 2.07
N PHE A 51 3.18 -0.59 3.27
CA PHE A 51 3.45 -2.01 3.53
C PHE A 51 2.43 -2.93 2.87
N TYR A 52 1.15 -2.52 2.83
CA TYR A 52 0.07 -3.29 2.19
C TYR A 52 -0.11 -2.96 0.70
N LEU A 53 0.76 -2.14 0.11
CA LEU A 53 0.68 -1.73 -1.29
C LEU A 53 1.44 -2.69 -2.22
N PHE A 54 0.86 -3.02 -3.37
CA PHE A 54 1.60 -3.67 -4.45
C PHE A 54 2.50 -2.66 -5.16
N LYS A 55 3.80 -2.67 -4.87
CA LYS A 55 4.78 -1.68 -5.31
C LYS A 55 5.23 -1.90 -6.76
N ASP A 56 4.47 -1.37 -7.70
CA ASP A 56 4.94 -1.07 -9.05
C ASP A 56 4.96 0.45 -9.31
N SER A 57 5.54 0.89 -10.43
CA SER A 57 5.72 2.32 -10.72
C SER A 57 4.40 3.09 -10.72
N THR A 58 3.34 2.51 -11.28
CA THR A 58 2.03 3.16 -11.34
C THR A 58 1.39 3.24 -9.96
N ASN A 59 1.42 2.15 -9.19
CA ASN A 59 0.86 2.13 -7.83
C ASN A 59 1.61 3.08 -6.90
N VAL A 60 2.93 3.18 -7.01
CA VAL A 60 3.72 4.16 -6.24
C VAL A 60 3.29 5.58 -6.58
N MET A 61 3.18 5.92 -7.87
CA MET A 61 2.72 7.24 -8.30
C MET A 61 1.31 7.58 -7.77
N LEU A 62 0.36 6.64 -7.84
CA LEU A 62 -1.00 6.84 -7.31
C LEU A 62 -1.01 7.01 -5.80
N PHE A 63 -0.20 6.22 -5.11
CA PHE A 63 -0.05 6.28 -3.66
C PHE A 63 0.55 7.61 -3.19
N GLU A 64 1.60 8.09 -3.87
CA GLU A 64 2.20 9.40 -3.59
C GLU A 64 1.20 10.54 -3.81
N LYS A 65 0.38 10.46 -4.86
CA LYS A 65 -0.72 11.42 -5.09
C LYS A 65 -1.75 11.37 -3.95
N GLN A 66 -2.15 10.18 -3.50
CA GLN A 66 -3.07 10.03 -2.38
C GLN A 66 -2.48 10.61 -1.09
N GLN A 67 -1.18 10.41 -0.85
CA GLN A 67 -0.46 10.98 0.29
C GLN A 67 -0.39 12.50 0.22
N ALA A 68 -0.08 13.06 -0.95
CA ALA A 68 -0.08 14.51 -1.16
C ALA A 68 -1.46 15.11 -0.88
N ASN A 69 -2.53 14.51 -1.43
CA ASN A 69 -3.91 14.97 -1.19
C ASN A 69 -4.27 14.97 0.31
N TYR A 70 -3.86 13.96 1.07
CA TYR A 70 -4.10 13.95 2.52
C TYR A 70 -3.31 15.02 3.26
N LYS A 71 -2.08 15.33 2.83
CA LYS A 71 -1.27 16.40 3.44
C LYS A 71 -1.96 17.76 3.32
N GLU A 72 -2.60 18.03 2.19
CA GLU A 72 -3.34 19.28 1.91
C GLU A 72 -4.67 19.39 2.67
N MET A 73 -5.20 18.31 3.24
CA MET A 73 -6.44 18.36 4.03
C MET A 73 -6.30 19.22 5.29
N SER A 74 -7.37 19.92 5.63
CA SER A 74 -7.50 20.63 6.90
C SER A 74 -7.44 19.66 8.10
N SER A 75 -7.10 20.20 9.27
CA SER A 75 -7.10 19.41 10.51
C SER A 75 -8.47 18.80 10.83
N LYS A 76 -9.56 19.47 10.43
CA LYS A 76 -10.93 18.98 10.59
C LYS A 76 -11.18 17.74 9.72
N GLU A 77 -10.81 17.80 8.45
CA GLU A 77 -10.96 16.68 7.50
C GLU A 77 -10.12 15.47 7.94
N LYS A 78 -8.87 15.70 8.34
CA LYS A 78 -8.00 14.64 8.90
C LYS A 78 -8.61 14.00 10.14
N SER A 79 -9.20 14.79 11.03
CA SER A 79 -9.89 14.28 12.23
C SER A 79 -11.13 13.45 11.86
N GLN A 80 -11.90 13.88 10.86
CA GLN A 80 -13.03 13.11 10.34
C GLN A 80 -12.60 11.79 9.71
N TYR A 81 -11.47 11.75 9.01
CA TYR A 81 -10.91 10.52 8.43
C TYR A 81 -10.46 9.53 9.51
N LYS A 82 -9.76 10.02 10.54
CA LYS A 82 -9.37 9.21 11.71
C LYS A 82 -10.58 8.63 12.44
N ALA A 83 -11.64 9.40 12.60
CA ALA A 83 -12.87 8.95 13.24
C ALA A 83 -13.75 8.06 12.33
N ALA A 84 -13.49 8.00 11.03
CA ALA A 84 -14.32 7.26 10.10
C ALA A 84 -14.20 5.75 10.31
N THR A 85 -15.31 5.03 10.17
CA THR A 85 -15.30 3.56 10.13
C THR A 85 -15.38 3.07 8.70
N ILE A 86 -14.65 1.99 8.39
CA ILE A 86 -14.71 1.30 7.10
C ILE A 86 -15.96 0.43 7.06
N ARG A 87 -16.73 0.53 5.98
CA ARG A 87 -17.97 -0.22 5.76
C ARG A 87 -17.82 -1.07 4.50
N PRO A 88 -17.56 -2.39 4.65
CA PRO A 88 -17.60 -3.32 3.54
C PRO A 88 -18.98 -3.31 2.88
N VAL A 89 -19.00 -3.28 1.54
CA VAL A 89 -20.21 -3.40 0.72
C VAL A 89 -20.25 -4.75 0.04
N ALA A 90 -19.14 -5.16 -0.58
CA ALA A 90 -19.01 -6.46 -1.24
C ALA A 90 -17.55 -6.89 -1.30
N ILE A 91 -17.34 -8.21 -1.22
CA ILE A 91 -16.02 -8.84 -1.41
C ILE A 91 -16.23 -9.98 -2.39
N THR A 92 -15.64 -9.85 -3.57
CA THR A 92 -15.85 -10.78 -4.68
C THR A 92 -14.50 -11.25 -5.22
N GLY A 93 -14.25 -12.55 -5.16
CA GLY A 93 -13.09 -13.16 -5.79
C GLY A 93 -13.25 -13.16 -7.32
N GLU A 94 -12.27 -12.63 -8.04
CA GLU A 94 -12.18 -12.79 -9.49
C GLU A 94 -11.46 -14.10 -9.85
N ASN A 95 -10.45 -14.47 -9.05
CA ASN A 95 -9.72 -15.73 -9.10
C ASN A 95 -8.91 -15.93 -7.80
N ASP A 96 -8.17 -17.03 -7.71
CA ASP A 96 -7.35 -17.42 -6.54
C ASP A 96 -6.27 -16.41 -6.13
N SER A 97 -6.00 -15.40 -6.96
CA SER A 97 -4.98 -14.39 -6.69
C SER A 97 -5.49 -12.97 -6.86
N THR A 98 -6.79 -12.77 -7.06
CA THR A 98 -7.40 -11.44 -7.25
C THR A 98 -8.77 -11.36 -6.61
N VAL A 99 -8.94 -10.38 -5.73
CA VAL A 99 -10.20 -10.09 -5.03
C VAL A 99 -10.54 -8.62 -5.22
N GLN A 100 -11.82 -8.34 -5.42
CA GLN A 100 -12.37 -7.00 -5.42
C GLN A 100 -13.04 -6.74 -4.07
N TYR A 101 -12.65 -5.64 -3.42
CA TYR A 101 -13.21 -5.21 -2.16
C TYR A 101 -13.87 -3.84 -2.33
N LYS A 102 -15.21 -3.86 -2.41
CA LYS A 102 -16.03 -2.65 -2.45
C LYS A 102 -16.33 -2.19 -1.04
N TYR A 103 -16.09 -0.91 -0.76
CA TYR A 103 -16.31 -0.31 0.55
C TYR A 103 -16.71 1.17 0.42
N TYR A 104 -17.17 1.74 1.53
CA TYR A 104 -17.14 3.18 1.78
C TYR A 104 -16.61 3.42 3.19
N HIS A 105 -16.31 4.66 3.55
CA HIS A 105 -16.02 5.05 4.93
C HIS A 105 -17.01 6.11 5.41
N THR A 106 -17.32 6.14 6.71
CA THR A 106 -18.44 6.93 7.23
C THR A 106 -18.28 8.45 7.10
N SER A 107 -17.07 8.97 6.84
CA SER A 107 -16.88 10.39 6.51
C SER A 107 -17.30 10.76 5.08
N ASN A 108 -17.51 9.78 4.20
CA ASN A 108 -18.08 9.97 2.86
C ASN A 108 -18.96 8.77 2.46
N PRO A 109 -20.17 8.63 3.04
CA PRO A 109 -20.98 7.41 2.92
C PRO A 109 -21.59 7.19 1.53
N THR A 110 -21.65 8.23 0.69
CA THR A 110 -22.16 8.16 -0.68
C THR A 110 -21.10 7.73 -1.70
N ASP A 111 -19.82 7.78 -1.31
CA ASP A 111 -18.70 7.45 -2.18
C ASP A 111 -18.24 6.01 -1.93
N THR A 112 -18.66 5.11 -2.81
CA THR A 112 -18.18 3.73 -2.79
C THR A 112 -16.96 3.57 -3.68
N THR A 113 -15.88 3.05 -3.11
CA THR A 113 -14.66 2.69 -3.83
C THR A 113 -14.54 1.17 -3.91
N THR A 114 -14.05 0.65 -5.04
CA THR A 114 -13.65 -0.76 -5.16
C THR A 114 -12.14 -0.85 -5.25
N LEU A 115 -11.51 -1.52 -4.28
CA LEU A 115 -10.10 -1.86 -4.33
C LEU A 115 -9.91 -3.23 -4.93
N ARG A 116 -8.97 -3.33 -5.86
CA ARG A 116 -8.40 -4.61 -6.28
C ARG A 116 -7.29 -5.01 -5.34
N ILE A 117 -7.35 -6.23 -4.84
CA ILE A 117 -6.34 -6.83 -3.98
C ILE A 117 -5.77 -8.05 -4.70
N VAL A 118 -4.45 -8.14 -4.78
CA VAL A 118 -3.73 -9.18 -5.51
C VAL A 118 -2.84 -10.00 -4.58
N ARG A 119 -2.77 -11.30 -4.80
CA ARG A 119 -1.80 -12.17 -4.14
C ARG A 119 -0.50 -12.22 -4.96
N ARG A 120 0.63 -11.92 -4.32
CA ARG A 120 1.98 -12.02 -4.89
C ARG A 120 2.90 -12.68 -3.88
N GLN A 121 3.55 -13.78 -4.28
CA GLN A 121 4.46 -14.53 -3.40
C GLN A 121 3.84 -14.80 -2.01
N ASP A 122 2.61 -15.30 -2.03
CA ASP A 122 1.81 -15.62 -0.83
C ASP A 122 1.51 -14.42 0.09
N THR A 123 1.53 -13.20 -0.44
CA THR A 123 1.18 -11.97 0.29
C THR A 123 0.06 -11.24 -0.43
N TRP A 124 -0.99 -10.86 0.29
CA TRP A 124 -2.09 -10.04 -0.23
C TRP A 124 -1.73 -8.56 -0.16
N LEU A 125 -1.85 -7.87 -1.30
CA LEU A 125 -1.44 -6.47 -1.48
C LEU A 125 -2.49 -5.70 -2.28
N VAL A 126 -2.66 -4.42 -1.99
CA VAL A 126 -3.58 -3.52 -2.68
C VAL A 126 -3.00 -3.03 -3.99
N ASP A 127 -3.80 -3.09 -5.06
CA ASP A 127 -3.50 -2.52 -6.37
C ASP A 127 -4.43 -1.33 -6.68
N LEU A 128 -3.87 -0.13 -6.60
CA LEU A 128 -4.56 1.15 -6.77
C LEU A 128 -4.91 1.46 -8.23
N LYS A 129 -4.32 0.78 -9.22
CA LYS A 129 -4.64 1.00 -10.64
C LYS A 129 -6.13 0.79 -10.93
N SER A 130 -6.77 -0.08 -10.15
CA SER A 130 -8.20 -0.39 -10.25
C SER A 130 -9.14 0.74 -9.83
N ILE A 131 -8.64 1.71 -9.08
CA ILE A 131 -9.43 2.88 -8.62
C ILE A 131 -9.63 3.87 -9.78
N ILE A 132 -8.73 3.87 -10.76
CA ILE A 132 -8.90 4.67 -11.98
C ILE A 132 -9.89 3.95 -12.89
N LYS A 133 -11.10 4.51 -13.04
CA LYS A 133 -11.91 4.25 -14.22
C LYS A 133 -11.22 4.96 -15.39
N MET A 134 -10.55 4.21 -16.25
CA MET A 134 -10.14 4.72 -17.57
C MET A 134 -11.36 4.81 -18.47
#